data_AF-A0A8J3D856-F1
#
_entry.id   AF-A0A8J3D856-F1
#
_cell.length_a   1.000
_cell.length_b   1.000
_cell.length_c   1.000
_cell.angle_alpha   90.00
_cell.angle_beta   90.00
_cell.angle_gamma   90.00
#
_symmetry.space_group_name_H-M   'P 1'
#
loop_
_entity.id
_entity.type
_entity.pdbx_description
1 polymer ?
#
loop_
_entity_poly.entity_id
_entity_poly.type
_entity_poly.pdbx_seq_one_letter_code
_entity_poly.pdbx_strand_id
1 'polypeptide(L)'
;MENVSMSAAPVAAKTKVRKSNKVATKPQAVAAPVVAGVKKPSNMARFIEATGKGEQDYIKWATEVGQRMHINKLDALVCAKLEVYTVAHLGNLPTELPEGMPESEVDTYLAEQSVNPCELVRLWKQVKADAESWVSKESILNEWLTGVRKEDFNHYGDPNHAADVSRRWWSKEAAALDGQLAEINSMELLNTDVTFEDAIDFIKAHRPGGYVNPVWSLVKRLEERFKEVTTFRIKDYYAEHLLKMCGMVTAADNDDDLPF
;
A
#
# COMPACT_ATOMS: atom_id res chain seq x y z
N MET A 1 -44.76 50.58 -32.09
CA MET A 1 -44.15 50.89 -30.79
C MET A 1 -43.14 49.80 -30.52
N GLU A 2 -41.86 50.01 -30.23
CA GLU A 2 -40.90 51.11 -30.29
C GLU A 2 -39.56 50.41 -29.97
N ASN A 3 -38.47 50.86 -30.57
CA ASN A 3 -37.12 50.33 -30.34
C ASN A 3 -36.55 50.78 -28.99
N VAL A 4 -35.44 50.11 -28.61
CA VAL A 4 -34.21 50.58 -27.90
C VAL A 4 -33.82 49.51 -26.84
N SER A 5 -32.90 48.58 -27.11
CA SER A 5 -31.43 48.70 -27.21
C SER A 5 -30.75 49.09 -25.89
N MET A 6 -30.01 48.14 -25.30
CA MET A 6 -28.65 48.25 -24.71
C MET A 6 -28.23 46.83 -24.29
N SER A 7 -26.97 46.36 -24.29
CA SER A 7 -25.70 46.66 -24.93
C SER A 7 -24.64 45.84 -24.15
N ALA A 8 -23.81 45.08 -24.87
CA ALA A 8 -22.44 44.62 -24.54
C ALA A 8 -22.25 43.65 -23.31
N ALA A 9 -21.30 42.73 -23.23
CA ALA A 9 -20.09 42.41 -24.01
C ALA A 9 -19.60 40.96 -23.68
N PRO A 10 -18.58 40.42 -24.38
CA PRO A 10 -18.39 38.98 -24.62
C PRO A 10 -17.30 38.26 -23.80
N VAL A 11 -17.39 36.93 -23.85
CA VAL A 11 -16.44 35.91 -23.36
C VAL A 11 -15.10 36.02 -24.11
N ALA A 12 -14.01 36.23 -23.37
CA ALA A 12 -12.65 36.29 -23.92
C ALA A 12 -11.98 34.91 -23.92
N ALA A 13 -11.78 34.37 -25.12
CA ALA A 13 -10.88 33.25 -25.41
C ALA A 13 -9.41 33.68 -25.22
N LYS A 14 -8.61 32.88 -24.50
CA LYS A 14 -7.16 33.09 -24.38
C LYS A 14 -6.41 32.28 -25.44
N THR A 15 -6.01 32.96 -26.49
CA THR A 15 -5.08 32.50 -27.53
C THR A 15 -3.66 32.40 -26.97
N LYS A 16 -3.02 31.23 -27.15
CA LYS A 16 -1.63 30.94 -26.78
C LYS A 16 -0.70 31.55 -27.83
N VAL A 17 0.01 32.62 -27.48
CA VAL A 17 1.03 33.25 -28.34
C VAL A 17 2.37 32.54 -28.16
N ARG A 18 2.88 31.94 -29.24
CA ARG A 18 4.28 31.50 -29.42
C ARG A 18 5.20 32.74 -29.38
N LYS A 19 6.25 32.71 -28.55
CA LYS A 19 7.40 33.63 -28.68
C LYS A 19 8.65 32.84 -29.04
N SER A 20 9.32 33.36 -30.06
CA SER A 20 10.49 32.87 -30.76
C SER A 20 11.81 33.25 -30.07
N ASN A 21 12.84 32.51 -30.47
CA ASN A 21 14.26 32.58 -30.13
C ASN A 21 14.86 33.98 -29.90
N LYS A 22 15.77 34.06 -28.92
CA LYS A 22 16.90 35.00 -28.93
C LYS A 22 18.18 34.30 -28.46
N VAL A 23 19.13 34.23 -29.39
CA VAL A 23 20.53 33.80 -29.19
C VAL A 23 21.24 34.85 -28.34
N ALA A 24 21.90 34.44 -27.26
CA ALA A 24 22.78 35.28 -26.47
C ALA A 24 24.18 34.63 -26.41
N THR A 25 25.14 35.32 -26.98
CA THR A 25 26.57 35.05 -27.04
C THR A 25 27.20 35.07 -25.64
N LYS A 26 27.98 34.04 -25.31
CA LYS A 26 28.79 33.96 -24.08
C LYS A 26 29.93 34.99 -24.10
N PRO A 27 30.18 35.75 -23.02
CA PRO A 27 31.48 36.35 -22.75
C PRO A 27 32.44 35.31 -22.17
N GLN A 28 33.65 35.30 -22.70
CA GLN A 28 34.78 34.47 -22.29
C GLN A 28 35.38 35.05 -20.99
N ALA A 29 35.30 34.31 -19.88
CA ALA A 29 35.90 34.70 -18.60
C ALA A 29 37.17 33.89 -18.34
N VAL A 30 38.21 34.64 -17.99
CA VAL A 30 39.60 34.25 -17.79
C VAL A 30 39.76 33.27 -16.62
N ALA A 31 40.63 32.28 -16.79
CA ALA A 31 40.90 31.22 -15.82
C ALA A 31 41.44 31.76 -14.48
N ALA A 32 40.80 31.38 -13.37
CA ALA A 32 41.31 31.55 -12.02
C ALA A 32 42.24 30.35 -11.64
N PRO A 33 43.27 30.56 -10.81
CA PRO A 33 44.28 29.55 -10.50
C PRO A 33 43.71 28.42 -9.62
N VAL A 34 44.13 27.19 -9.94
CA VAL A 34 43.77 25.95 -9.23
C VAL A 34 44.43 25.93 -7.85
N VAL A 35 43.62 26.04 -6.80
CA VAL A 35 44.07 25.80 -5.41
C VAL A 35 44.16 24.29 -5.19
N ALA A 36 45.34 23.83 -4.75
CA ALA A 36 45.65 22.44 -4.47
C ALA A 36 44.64 21.82 -3.47
N GLY A 37 44.16 20.62 -3.81
CA GLY A 37 43.11 19.92 -3.07
C GLY A 37 43.51 19.56 -1.65
N VAL A 38 42.79 20.14 -0.68
CA VAL A 38 42.76 19.63 0.70
C VAL A 38 42.12 18.24 0.66
N LYS A 39 42.90 17.18 0.95
CA LYS A 39 42.36 15.83 1.15
C LYS A 39 41.31 15.89 2.25
N LYS A 40 40.04 15.70 1.90
CA LYS A 40 38.97 15.58 2.90
C LYS A 40 39.31 14.39 3.82
N PRO A 41 39.24 14.54 5.14
CA PRO A 41 39.46 13.43 6.07
C PRO A 41 38.45 12.31 5.79
N SER A 42 38.88 11.06 5.94
CA SER A 42 38.02 9.90 5.69
C SER A 42 36.82 9.89 6.64
N ASN A 43 35.72 9.26 6.23
CA ASN A 43 34.51 9.18 7.06
C ASN A 43 34.77 8.52 8.43
N MET A 44 35.72 7.58 8.49
CA MET A 44 36.19 6.96 9.72
C MET A 44 36.82 7.97 10.67
N ALA A 45 37.72 8.82 10.16
CA ALA A 45 38.36 9.86 10.97
C ALA A 45 37.34 10.84 11.55
N ARG A 46 36.32 11.24 10.75
CA ARG A 46 35.23 12.10 11.20
C ARG A 46 34.36 11.46 12.28
N PHE A 47 34.07 10.17 12.15
CA PHE A 47 33.27 9.45 13.14
C PHE A 47 34.00 9.33 14.47
N ILE A 48 35.30 8.97 14.44
CA ILE A 48 36.13 8.86 15.64
C ILE A 48 36.26 10.22 16.31
N GLU A 49 36.50 11.29 15.55
CA GLU A 49 36.57 12.66 16.06
C GLU A 49 35.25 13.14 16.68
N ALA A 50 34.11 12.83 16.07
CA ALA A 50 32.80 13.28 16.53
C ALA A 50 32.22 12.48 17.71
N THR A 51 32.57 11.18 17.82
CA THR A 51 31.95 10.27 18.80
C THR A 51 32.92 9.80 19.89
N GLY A 52 34.23 9.96 19.70
CA GLY A 52 35.27 9.44 20.60
C GLY A 52 35.36 7.91 20.64
N LYS A 53 34.64 7.21 19.75
CA LYS A 53 34.58 5.74 19.71
C LYS A 53 35.71 5.14 18.87
N GLY A 54 36.00 3.86 19.10
CA GLY A 54 37.09 3.15 18.44
C GLY A 54 36.76 2.75 16.99
N GLU A 55 37.78 2.32 16.26
CA GLU A 55 37.67 1.87 14.88
C GLU A 55 36.70 0.67 14.72
N GLN A 56 36.65 -0.24 15.70
CA GLN A 56 35.69 -1.34 15.68
C GLN A 56 34.23 -0.90 15.82
N ASP A 57 33.97 0.16 16.60
CA ASP A 57 32.62 0.74 16.70
C ASP A 57 32.22 1.46 15.42
N TYR A 58 33.18 2.09 14.74
CA TYR A 58 32.95 2.65 13.40
C TYR A 58 32.61 1.56 12.40
N ILE A 59 33.33 0.43 12.39
CA ILE A 59 33.04 -0.69 11.50
C ILE A 59 31.65 -1.24 11.80
N LYS A 60 31.32 -1.47 13.07
CA LYS A 60 29.99 -1.96 13.48
C LYS A 60 28.88 -0.99 13.11
N TRP A 61 29.08 0.31 13.34
CA TRP A 61 28.15 1.36 12.92
C TRP A 61 28.04 1.47 11.40
N ALA A 62 29.15 1.41 10.66
CA ALA A 62 29.17 1.47 9.21
C ALA A 62 28.54 0.22 8.57
N THR A 63 28.69 -0.95 9.22
CA THR A 63 28.00 -2.19 8.85
C THR A 63 26.51 -2.08 9.17
N GLU A 64 26.11 -1.57 10.32
CA GLU A 64 24.69 -1.35 10.68
C GLU A 64 24.03 -0.31 9.76
N VAL A 65 24.76 0.76 9.41
CA VAL A 65 24.32 1.79 8.44
C VAL A 65 24.36 1.26 7.01
N GLY A 66 25.30 0.38 6.67
CA GLY A 66 25.37 -0.29 5.37
C GLY A 66 24.27 -1.35 5.19
N GLN A 67 23.89 -2.04 6.26
CA GLN A 67 22.73 -2.94 6.32
C GLN A 67 21.41 -2.16 6.29
N ARG A 68 21.34 -1.00 6.95
CA ARG A 68 20.23 -0.05 6.80
C ARG A 68 20.34 0.69 5.47
N MET A 69 20.06 -0.03 4.38
CA MET A 69 19.93 0.43 2.99
C MET A 69 20.02 1.95 2.80
N HIS A 70 21.23 2.50 2.88
CA HIS A 70 21.47 3.81 2.32
C HIS A 70 21.86 3.56 0.88
N ILE A 71 20.85 3.42 0.01
CA ILE A 71 21.06 3.33 -1.42
C ILE A 71 21.88 4.57 -1.80
N ASN A 72 23.14 4.37 -2.16
CA ASN A 72 23.99 5.45 -2.63
C ASN A 72 23.29 6.08 -3.84
N LYS A 73 23.36 7.40 -4.01
CA LYS A 73 22.67 8.07 -5.13
C LYS A 73 23.10 7.50 -6.49
N LEU A 74 24.35 7.01 -6.58
CA LEU A 74 24.85 6.26 -7.73
C LEU A 74 24.15 4.92 -7.91
N ASP A 75 24.01 4.11 -6.86
CA ASP A 75 23.33 2.82 -6.91
C ASP A 75 21.84 2.99 -7.21
N ALA A 76 21.19 4.01 -6.65
CA ALA A 76 19.80 4.38 -7.01
C ALA A 76 19.69 4.74 -8.49
N LEU A 77 20.66 5.49 -9.04
CA LEU A 77 20.68 5.88 -10.45
C LEU A 77 21.00 4.71 -11.38
N VAL A 78 21.89 3.81 -10.98
CA VAL A 78 22.24 2.59 -11.73
C VAL A 78 21.06 1.62 -11.71
N CYS A 79 20.46 1.39 -10.55
CA CYS A 79 19.23 0.62 -10.36
C CYS A 79 18.07 1.21 -11.17
N ALA A 80 17.86 2.53 -11.11
CA ALA A 80 16.84 3.20 -11.93
C ALA A 80 17.13 3.12 -13.43
N LYS A 81 18.39 3.18 -13.86
CA LYS A 81 18.80 3.11 -15.26
C LYS A 81 18.73 1.69 -15.85
N LEU A 82 18.98 0.68 -15.02
CA LEU A 82 18.91 -0.73 -15.39
C LEU A 82 17.54 -1.35 -15.06
N GLU A 83 16.61 -0.57 -14.51
CA GLU A 83 15.31 -1.03 -13.99
C GLU A 83 15.40 -2.11 -12.90
N VAL A 84 16.57 -2.23 -12.24
CA VAL A 84 16.84 -3.19 -11.17
C VAL A 84 16.48 -2.56 -9.84
N TYR A 85 15.69 -3.24 -9.01
CA TYR A 85 15.45 -2.77 -7.64
C TYR A 85 16.59 -3.19 -6.72
N THR A 86 17.04 -2.26 -5.87
CA THR A 86 18.17 -2.48 -4.95
C THR A 86 17.94 -3.65 -4.00
N VAL A 87 16.69 -4.02 -3.73
CA VAL A 87 16.30 -5.15 -2.86
C VAL A 87 16.17 -6.50 -3.58
N ALA A 88 16.28 -6.53 -4.92
CA ALA A 88 16.05 -7.76 -5.70
C ALA A 88 17.09 -8.88 -5.40
N HIS A 89 18.29 -8.52 -4.92
CA HIS A 89 19.31 -9.49 -4.52
C HIS A 89 18.95 -10.29 -3.25
N LEU A 90 17.93 -9.86 -2.50
CA LEU A 90 17.48 -10.52 -1.26
C LEU A 90 16.48 -11.66 -1.52
N GLY A 91 16.13 -11.93 -2.78
CA GLY A 91 15.24 -13.04 -3.14
C GLY A 91 15.74 -14.43 -2.72
N ASN A 92 17.05 -14.58 -2.50
CA ASN A 92 17.72 -15.87 -2.32
C ASN A 92 17.87 -16.31 -0.86
N LEU A 93 17.33 -15.56 0.11
CA LEU A 93 17.34 -15.94 1.53
C LEU A 93 15.91 -16.18 2.01
N PRO A 94 15.36 -17.40 1.83
CA PRO A 94 14.04 -17.72 2.33
C PRO A 94 14.02 -17.71 3.86
N THR A 95 12.86 -17.36 4.44
CA THR A 95 12.69 -17.40 5.89
C THR A 95 12.56 -18.84 6.36
N GLU A 96 13.41 -19.27 7.30
CA GLU A 96 13.35 -20.62 7.87
C GLU A 96 12.06 -20.81 8.67
N LEU A 97 11.28 -21.83 8.28
CA LEU A 97 10.05 -22.21 8.96
C LEU A 97 10.37 -23.23 10.08
N PRO A 98 9.79 -23.07 11.28
CA PRO A 98 9.89 -24.06 12.34
C PRO A 98 9.33 -25.43 11.93
N GLU A 99 10.01 -26.50 12.32
CA GLU A 99 9.57 -27.86 12.02
C GLU A 99 8.22 -28.17 12.69
N GLY A 100 7.27 -28.71 11.91
CA GLY A 100 5.93 -29.05 12.40
C GLY A 100 4.95 -27.87 12.52
N MET A 101 5.29 -26.69 12.02
CA MET A 101 4.37 -25.55 11.95
C MET A 101 3.14 -25.89 11.09
N PRO A 102 1.91 -25.62 11.56
CA PRO A 102 0.72 -25.83 10.75
C PRO A 102 0.67 -24.82 9.60
N GLU A 103 0.20 -25.26 8.42
CA GLU A 103 0.10 -24.42 7.21
C GLU A 103 -0.70 -23.13 7.46
N SER A 104 -1.71 -23.19 8.34
CA SER A 104 -2.53 -22.02 8.71
C SER A 104 -1.78 -20.91 9.43
N GLU A 105 -0.62 -21.21 10.05
CA GLU A 105 0.18 -20.24 10.78
C GLU A 105 1.34 -19.67 9.96
N VAL A 106 1.66 -20.29 8.81
CA VAL A 106 2.81 -19.94 7.97
C VAL A 106 2.74 -18.48 7.51
N ASP A 107 1.59 -18.04 7.01
CA ASP A 107 1.42 -16.66 6.51
C ASP A 107 1.60 -15.63 7.64
N THR A 108 1.08 -15.93 8.83
CA THR A 108 1.24 -15.05 10.00
C THR A 108 2.69 -14.99 10.43
N TYR A 109 3.37 -16.14 10.48
CA TYR A 109 4.77 -16.23 10.83
C TYR A 109 5.66 -15.46 9.83
N LEU A 110 5.43 -15.62 8.53
CA LEU A 110 6.15 -14.90 7.48
C LEU A 110 5.92 -13.39 7.57
N ALA A 111 4.69 -12.95 7.85
CA ALA A 111 4.37 -11.53 8.05
C ALA A 111 5.14 -10.90 9.23
N GLU A 112 5.51 -11.69 10.24
CA GLU A 112 6.23 -11.22 11.42
C GLU A 112 7.74 -11.34 11.29
N GLN A 113 8.22 -12.47 10.78
CA GLN A 113 9.63 -12.86 10.85
C GLN A 113 10.37 -12.63 9.54
N SER A 114 9.70 -12.64 8.40
CA SER A 114 10.41 -12.56 7.12
C SER A 114 11.17 -11.24 6.97
N VAL A 115 12.41 -11.39 6.54
CA VAL A 115 13.31 -10.30 6.13
C VAL A 115 13.51 -10.27 4.63
N ASN A 116 12.84 -11.17 3.90
CA ASN A 116 12.94 -11.29 2.45
C ASN A 116 11.85 -10.45 1.79
N PRO A 117 12.20 -9.34 1.11
CA PRO A 117 11.22 -8.47 0.46
C PRO A 117 10.40 -9.19 -0.61
N CYS A 118 10.96 -10.21 -1.28
CA CYS A 118 10.25 -10.98 -2.31
C CYS A 118 9.19 -11.90 -1.69
N GLU A 119 9.45 -12.53 -0.54
CA GLU A 119 8.44 -13.29 0.20
C GLU A 119 7.30 -12.39 0.67
N LEU A 120 7.63 -11.26 1.30
CA LEU A 120 6.65 -10.30 1.79
C LEU A 120 5.76 -9.77 0.66
N VAL A 121 6.32 -9.53 -0.52
CA VAL A 121 5.56 -9.08 -1.70
C VAL A 121 4.64 -10.18 -2.25
N ARG A 122 5.10 -11.44 -2.32
CA ARG A 122 4.25 -12.57 -2.75
C ARG A 122 3.06 -12.71 -1.82
N LEU A 123 3.33 -12.76 -0.52
CA LEU A 123 2.30 -12.89 0.49
C LEU A 123 1.35 -11.69 0.49
N TRP A 124 1.87 -10.47 0.37
CA TRP A 124 1.04 -9.27 0.25
C TRP A 124 0.13 -9.31 -0.97
N LYS A 125 0.60 -9.75 -2.14
CA LYS A 125 -0.24 -9.88 -3.34
C LYS A 125 -1.37 -10.89 -3.13
N GLN A 126 -1.07 -12.04 -2.53
CA GLN A 126 -2.06 -13.07 -2.24
C GLN A 126 -3.12 -12.55 -1.26
N VAL A 127 -2.70 -12.07 -0.09
CA VAL A 127 -3.61 -11.58 0.96
C VAL A 127 -4.41 -10.38 0.48
N LYS A 128 -3.84 -9.49 -0.35
CA LYS A 128 -4.58 -8.39 -0.96
C LYS A 128 -5.68 -8.88 -1.91
N ALA A 129 -5.39 -9.89 -2.74
CA ALA A 129 -6.41 -10.50 -3.59
C ALA A 129 -7.51 -11.18 -2.78
N ASP A 130 -7.16 -11.86 -1.67
CA ASP A 130 -8.14 -12.46 -0.75
C ASP A 130 -8.98 -11.38 -0.05
N ALA A 131 -8.38 -10.24 0.31
CA ALA A 131 -9.09 -9.13 0.91
C ALA A 131 -10.08 -8.45 -0.04
N GLU A 132 -9.70 -8.34 -1.33
CA GLU A 132 -10.53 -7.78 -2.40
C GLU A 132 -11.66 -8.72 -2.82
N SER A 133 -11.42 -10.03 -2.76
CA SER A 133 -12.41 -11.08 -3.09
C SER A 133 -13.20 -11.58 -1.88
N TRP A 134 -13.08 -10.91 -0.73
CA TRP A 134 -13.73 -11.33 0.50
C TRP A 134 -15.25 -11.24 0.43
N VAL A 135 -15.92 -12.38 0.58
CA VAL A 135 -17.38 -12.49 0.63
C VAL A 135 -17.79 -13.11 1.97
N SER A 136 -18.63 -12.40 2.71
CA SER A 136 -19.16 -12.76 4.03
C SER A 136 -20.57 -12.19 4.18
N LYS A 137 -21.34 -12.67 5.15
CA LYS A 137 -22.67 -12.11 5.44
C LYS A 137 -22.56 -10.62 5.78
N GLU A 138 -21.55 -10.25 6.55
CA GLU A 138 -21.27 -8.89 6.98
C GLU A 138 -20.86 -7.99 5.81
N SER A 139 -20.04 -8.48 4.86
CA SER A 139 -19.67 -7.69 3.69
C SER A 139 -20.87 -7.46 2.76
N ILE A 140 -21.74 -8.46 2.59
CA ILE A 140 -22.97 -8.34 1.80
C ILE A 140 -23.94 -7.38 2.48
N LEU A 141 -24.18 -7.53 3.78
CA LEU A 141 -25.01 -6.60 4.55
C LEU A 141 -24.46 -5.18 4.51
N ASN A 142 -23.14 -5.00 4.57
CA ASN A 142 -22.52 -3.68 4.48
C ASN A 142 -22.75 -2.98 3.13
N GLU A 143 -22.82 -3.74 2.05
CA GLU A 143 -23.01 -3.23 0.69
C GLU A 143 -24.49 -3.01 0.36
N TRP A 144 -25.36 -3.95 0.74
CA TRP A 144 -26.75 -4.00 0.27
C TRP A 144 -27.78 -3.50 1.28
N LEU A 145 -27.45 -3.46 2.58
CA LEU A 145 -28.36 -2.92 3.59
C LEU A 145 -28.30 -1.38 3.59
N THR A 146 -29.30 -0.75 2.97
CA THR A 146 -29.33 0.71 2.73
C THR A 146 -29.99 1.54 3.84
N GLY A 147 -30.26 0.93 4.99
CA GLY A 147 -30.96 1.54 6.11
C GLY A 147 -32.12 0.67 6.60
N VAL A 148 -32.58 0.91 7.83
CA VAL A 148 -33.59 0.10 8.51
C VAL A 148 -34.65 0.99 9.17
N ARG A 149 -35.90 0.53 9.15
CA ARG A 149 -37.00 1.16 9.88
C ARG A 149 -36.89 0.83 11.36
N LYS A 150 -37.22 1.79 12.22
CA LYS A 150 -37.09 1.58 13.67
C LYS A 150 -38.08 0.51 14.16
N GLU A 151 -39.24 0.44 13.52
CA GLU A 151 -40.28 -0.55 13.78
C GLU A 151 -39.77 -1.98 13.53
N ASP A 152 -39.07 -2.20 12.42
CA ASP A 152 -38.52 -3.51 12.06
C ASP A 152 -37.42 -3.93 13.05
N PHE A 153 -36.53 -3.01 13.43
CA PHE A 153 -35.52 -3.30 14.45
C PHE A 153 -36.14 -3.64 15.81
N ASN A 154 -37.23 -2.97 16.21
CA ASN A 154 -37.91 -3.30 17.46
C ASN A 154 -38.69 -4.61 17.39
N HIS A 155 -39.07 -5.06 16.19
CA HIS A 155 -39.81 -6.30 16.00
C HIS A 155 -38.88 -7.52 15.98
N TYR A 156 -37.76 -7.42 15.25
CA TYR A 156 -36.82 -8.52 15.06
C TYR A 156 -35.60 -8.47 16.00
N GLY A 157 -35.28 -7.31 16.55
CA GLY A 157 -34.17 -7.11 17.49
C GLY A 157 -34.63 -6.79 18.91
N ASP A 158 -33.70 -6.33 19.75
CA ASP A 158 -34.00 -5.90 21.12
C ASP A 158 -34.32 -4.39 21.16
N PRO A 159 -35.57 -4.00 21.50
CA PRO A 159 -35.97 -2.60 21.58
C PRO A 159 -35.10 -1.76 22.53
N ASN A 160 -34.52 -2.38 23.57
CA ASN A 160 -33.69 -1.68 24.54
C ASN A 160 -32.35 -1.21 23.94
N HIS A 161 -31.87 -1.90 22.90
CA HIS A 161 -30.61 -1.57 22.23
C HIS A 161 -30.79 -0.58 21.06
N ALA A 162 -32.01 -0.17 20.74
CA ALA A 162 -32.27 0.78 19.65
C ALA A 162 -31.62 2.16 19.88
N ALA A 163 -31.31 2.51 21.14
CA ALA A 163 -30.60 3.73 21.49
C ALA A 163 -29.08 3.66 21.20
N ASP A 164 -28.51 2.45 21.23
CA ASP A 164 -27.08 2.20 21.02
C ASP A 164 -26.71 2.10 19.54
N VAL A 165 -27.70 1.77 18.70
CA VAL A 165 -27.54 1.72 17.24
C VAL A 165 -27.32 3.12 16.67
N SER A 166 -26.38 3.20 15.72
CA SER A 166 -26.07 4.44 15.00
C SER A 166 -27.32 5.05 14.36
N ARG A 167 -27.56 6.34 14.63
CA ARG A 167 -28.67 7.10 14.02
C ARG A 167 -28.68 7.08 12.48
N ARG A 168 -27.54 6.78 11.86
CA ARG A 168 -27.40 6.70 10.39
C ARG A 168 -28.11 5.47 9.79
N TRP A 169 -28.39 4.44 10.58
CA TRP A 169 -29.18 3.30 10.11
C TRP A 169 -30.65 3.66 9.93
N TRP A 170 -31.17 4.55 10.75
CA TRP A 170 -32.60 4.85 10.79
C TRP A 170 -33.04 5.66 9.58
N SER A 171 -33.89 5.06 8.74
CA SER A 171 -34.53 5.74 7.62
C SER A 171 -36.01 5.38 7.57
N LYS A 172 -36.88 6.40 7.48
CA LYS A 172 -38.33 6.21 7.32
C LYS A 172 -38.70 5.74 5.91
N GLU A 173 -37.84 6.03 4.94
CA GLU A 173 -38.02 5.66 3.54
C GLU A 173 -37.38 4.30 3.22
N ALA A 174 -36.69 3.67 4.18
CA ALA A 174 -36.13 2.33 4.00
C ALA A 174 -37.24 1.35 3.60
N ALA A 175 -36.89 0.37 2.78
CA ALA A 175 -37.74 -0.79 2.56
C ALA A 175 -37.90 -1.59 3.87
N ALA A 176 -38.93 -2.42 3.92
CA ALA A 176 -39.11 -3.31 5.07
C ALA A 176 -37.96 -4.34 5.10
N LEU A 177 -37.47 -4.66 6.29
CA LEU A 177 -36.28 -5.50 6.45
C LEU A 177 -36.46 -6.89 5.81
N ASP A 178 -37.65 -7.46 5.87
CA ASP A 178 -38.00 -8.73 5.22
C ASP A 178 -37.82 -8.67 3.70
N GLY A 179 -38.29 -7.59 3.06
CA GLY A 179 -38.11 -7.36 1.63
C GLY A 179 -36.66 -7.19 1.24
N GLN A 180 -35.87 -6.46 2.03
CA GLN A 180 -34.44 -6.27 1.80
C GLN A 180 -33.67 -7.60 1.91
N LEU A 181 -33.96 -8.41 2.93
CA LEU A 181 -33.31 -9.70 3.11
C LEU A 181 -33.73 -10.72 2.04
N ALA A 182 -34.99 -10.70 1.61
CA ALA A 182 -35.46 -11.52 0.50
C ALA A 182 -34.73 -11.16 -0.81
N GLU A 183 -34.53 -9.86 -1.07
CA GLU A 183 -33.77 -9.39 -2.23
C GLU A 183 -32.30 -9.84 -2.14
N ILE A 184 -31.64 -9.64 -0.99
CA ILE A 184 -30.25 -10.06 -0.76
C ILE A 184 -30.09 -11.57 -0.97
N ASN A 185 -30.96 -12.38 -0.37
CA ASN A 185 -30.88 -13.84 -0.49
C ASN A 185 -31.17 -14.33 -1.91
N SER A 186 -32.01 -13.61 -2.67
CA SER A 186 -32.27 -13.94 -4.09
C SER A 186 -31.07 -13.74 -5.02
N MET A 187 -30.04 -13.01 -4.58
CA MET A 187 -28.80 -12.84 -5.34
C MET A 187 -27.85 -14.05 -5.24
N GLU A 188 -28.14 -15.02 -4.36
CA GLU A 188 -27.36 -16.26 -4.18
C GLU A 188 -25.84 -16.01 -4.01
N LEU A 189 -25.47 -14.90 -3.37
CA LEU A 189 -24.07 -14.50 -3.16
C LEU A 189 -23.35 -15.41 -2.14
N LEU A 190 -24.11 -16.14 -1.33
CA LEU A 190 -23.63 -17.10 -0.35
C LEU A 190 -24.38 -18.43 -0.50
N ASN A 191 -23.73 -19.52 -0.09
CA ASN A 191 -24.37 -20.84 0.04
C ASN A 191 -25.32 -20.93 1.26
N THR A 192 -25.54 -19.83 1.97
CA THR A 192 -26.36 -19.76 3.17
C THR A 192 -27.13 -18.45 3.19
N ASP A 193 -28.40 -18.52 3.54
CA ASP A 193 -29.24 -17.34 3.66
C ASP A 193 -28.78 -16.42 4.80
N VAL A 194 -28.92 -15.12 4.56
CA VAL A 194 -28.81 -14.07 5.57
C VAL A 194 -30.15 -14.01 6.32
N THR A 195 -30.09 -14.19 7.63
CA THR A 195 -31.26 -14.19 8.51
C THR A 195 -31.52 -12.80 9.11
N PHE A 196 -32.70 -12.63 9.72
CA PHE A 196 -33.01 -11.42 10.49
C PHE A 196 -32.04 -11.22 11.66
N GLU A 197 -31.64 -12.30 12.34
CA GLU A 197 -30.69 -12.25 13.45
C GLU A 197 -29.32 -11.72 12.98
N ASP A 198 -28.80 -12.26 11.86
CA ASP A 198 -27.55 -11.78 11.25
C ASP A 198 -27.61 -10.28 10.93
N ALA A 199 -28.73 -9.81 10.37
CA ALA A 199 -28.93 -8.40 10.03
C ALA A 199 -28.98 -7.50 11.27
N ILE A 200 -29.70 -7.92 12.30
CA ILE A 200 -29.82 -7.15 13.56
C ILE A 200 -28.47 -7.08 14.28
N ASP A 201 -27.75 -8.19 14.38
CA ASP A 201 -26.42 -8.21 15.00
C ASP A 201 -25.43 -7.35 14.23
N PHE A 202 -25.49 -7.38 12.89
CA PHE A 202 -24.69 -6.49 12.05
C PHE A 202 -24.99 -5.00 12.28
N ILE A 203 -26.27 -4.62 12.33
CA ILE A 203 -26.71 -3.23 12.57
C ILE A 203 -26.24 -2.73 13.94
N LYS A 204 -26.23 -3.61 14.96
CA LYS A 204 -25.74 -3.29 16.31
C LYS A 204 -24.23 -3.12 16.33
N ALA A 205 -23.50 -3.97 15.61
CA ALA A 205 -22.04 -3.99 15.63
C ALA A 205 -21.40 -2.89 14.76
N HIS A 206 -22.03 -2.51 13.64
CA HIS A 206 -21.42 -1.65 12.63
C HIS A 206 -22.26 -0.41 12.31
N ARG A 207 -21.62 0.66 11.86
CA ARG A 207 -22.31 1.78 11.21
C ARG A 207 -22.53 1.44 9.73
N PRO A 208 -23.51 2.08 9.03
CA PRO A 208 -23.65 1.87 7.59
C PRO A 208 -22.34 2.16 6.85
N GLY A 209 -21.89 1.23 6.01
CA GLY A 209 -20.62 1.31 5.28
C GLY A 209 -19.37 1.24 6.17
N GLY A 210 -19.52 0.92 7.45
CA GLY A 210 -18.46 0.93 8.46
C GLY A 210 -17.82 -0.42 8.74
N TYR A 211 -18.32 -1.50 8.12
CA TYR A 211 -17.68 -2.80 8.22
C TYR A 211 -16.33 -2.77 7.49
N VAL A 212 -15.31 -3.31 8.13
CA VAL A 212 -13.97 -3.44 7.56
C VAL A 212 -13.62 -4.92 7.59
N ASN A 213 -13.35 -5.48 6.42
CA ASN A 213 -12.93 -6.88 6.30
C ASN A 213 -11.65 -7.12 7.15
N PRO A 214 -11.64 -8.15 8.03
CA PRO A 214 -10.51 -8.45 8.91
C PRO A 214 -9.20 -8.74 8.17
N VAL A 215 -9.25 -9.28 6.94
CA VAL A 215 -8.06 -9.61 6.12
C VAL A 215 -7.23 -8.37 5.81
N TRP A 216 -7.83 -7.18 5.72
CA TRP A 216 -7.09 -5.92 5.56
C TRP A 216 -6.12 -5.63 6.72
N SER A 217 -6.32 -6.24 7.88
CA SER A 217 -5.38 -6.12 8.99
C SER A 217 -4.04 -6.79 8.68
N LEU A 218 -4.08 -7.97 8.05
CA LEU A 218 -2.88 -8.69 7.62
C LEU A 218 -2.18 -7.96 6.46
N VAL A 219 -2.94 -7.41 5.51
CA VAL A 219 -2.39 -6.55 4.44
C VAL A 219 -1.58 -5.40 5.04
N LYS A 220 -2.16 -4.66 5.99
CA LYS A 220 -1.48 -3.54 6.66
C LYS A 220 -0.21 -4.00 7.40
N ARG A 221 -0.27 -5.15 8.08
CA ARG A 221 0.90 -5.69 8.77
C ARG A 221 2.03 -6.01 7.80
N LEU A 222 1.72 -6.59 6.64
CA LEU A 222 2.67 -6.88 5.58
C LEU A 222 3.27 -5.59 4.99
N GLU A 223 2.46 -4.55 4.78
CA GLU A 223 2.95 -3.24 4.32
C GLU A 223 3.92 -2.60 5.32
N GLU A 224 3.62 -2.69 6.61
CA GLU A 224 4.49 -2.23 7.70
C GLU A 224 5.78 -3.01 7.73
N ARG A 225 5.70 -4.35 7.70
CA ARG A 225 6.88 -5.22 7.71
C ARG A 225 7.76 -4.98 6.49
N PHE A 226 7.17 -4.86 5.30
CA PHE A 226 7.91 -4.53 4.09
C PHE A 226 8.62 -3.18 4.24
N LYS A 227 7.98 -2.18 4.84
CA LYS A 227 8.61 -0.88 5.11
C LYS A 227 9.72 -0.97 6.15
N GLU A 228 9.60 -1.80 7.17
CA GLU A 228 10.68 -2.05 8.14
C GLU A 228 11.92 -2.63 7.46
N VAL A 229 11.73 -3.63 6.59
CA VAL A 229 12.82 -4.31 5.88
C VAL A 229 13.41 -3.43 4.78
N THR A 230 12.58 -2.71 4.03
CA THR A 230 13.01 -2.01 2.82
C THR A 230 13.17 -0.50 2.99
N THR A 231 12.72 0.08 4.10
CA THR A 231 12.64 1.53 4.39
C THR A 231 11.65 2.34 3.56
N PHE A 232 10.96 1.74 2.57
CA PHE A 232 9.94 2.40 1.75
C PHE A 232 8.62 1.62 1.72
N ARG A 233 7.55 2.29 1.30
CA ARG A 233 6.21 1.68 1.22
C ARG A 233 6.08 0.86 -0.07
N ILE A 234 5.52 -0.34 0.05
CA ILE A 234 5.12 -1.16 -1.10
C ILE A 234 4.04 -0.44 -1.92
N LYS A 235 4.11 -0.60 -3.24
CA LYS A 235 3.08 -0.17 -4.20
C LYS A 235 2.93 -1.24 -5.27
N ASP A 236 1.80 -1.28 -5.97
CA ASP A 236 1.48 -2.31 -6.97
C ASP A 236 2.57 -2.48 -8.04
N TYR A 237 3.01 -1.38 -8.67
CA TYR A 237 4.06 -1.44 -9.69
C TYR A 237 5.42 -1.90 -9.15
N TYR A 238 5.71 -1.59 -7.87
CA TYR A 238 6.94 -2.05 -7.22
C TYR A 238 6.90 -3.55 -6.96
N ALA A 239 5.76 -4.04 -6.45
CA ALA A 239 5.54 -5.45 -6.22
C ALA A 239 5.73 -6.26 -7.50
N GLU A 240 5.15 -5.79 -8.61
CA GLU A 240 5.29 -6.44 -9.92
C GLU A 240 6.71 -6.50 -10.43
N HIS A 241 7.43 -5.38 -10.41
CA HIS A 241 8.83 -5.37 -10.83
C HIS A 241 9.70 -6.24 -9.92
N LEU A 242 9.50 -6.21 -8.60
CA LEU A 242 10.29 -7.00 -7.67
C LEU A 242 10.11 -8.50 -7.92
N LEU A 243 8.86 -8.94 -8.10
CA LEU A 243 8.55 -10.34 -8.42
C LEU A 243 9.14 -10.77 -9.77
N LYS A 244 9.07 -9.90 -10.78
CA LYS A 244 9.69 -10.16 -12.10
C LYS A 244 11.19 -10.34 -11.97
N MET A 245 11.87 -9.45 -11.24
CA MET A 245 13.32 -9.50 -11.05
C MET A 245 13.75 -10.72 -10.23
N CYS A 246 13.08 -11.00 -9.11
CA CYS A 246 13.34 -12.20 -8.29
C CYS A 246 13.04 -13.50 -9.06
N GLY A 247 11.99 -13.52 -9.90
CA GLY A 247 11.67 -14.66 -10.77
C GLY A 247 12.72 -14.92 -11.85
N MET A 248 13.35 -13.86 -12.37
CA MET A 248 14.48 -13.98 -13.32
C MET A 248 15.74 -14.52 -12.65
N VAL A 249 16.00 -14.20 -11.38
CA VAL A 249 17.14 -14.74 -10.61
C VAL A 249 16.95 -16.24 -10.37
N THR A 250 15.75 -16.67 -9.94
CA THR A 250 15.46 -18.11 -9.75
C THR A 250 15.49 -18.94 -11.03
N ALA A 251 15.24 -18.32 -12.20
CA ALA A 251 15.36 -19.02 -13.48
C ALA A 251 16.82 -19.18 -13.91
N ALA A 252 17.68 -18.20 -13.62
CA ALA A 252 19.10 -18.27 -13.95
C ALA A 252 19.88 -19.29 -13.10
N ASP A 253 19.49 -19.48 -11.83
CA ASP A 253 20.10 -20.48 -10.94
C ASP A 253 19.67 -21.93 -11.26
N ASN A 254 18.68 -22.14 -12.14
CA ASN A 254 18.24 -23.46 -12.60
C ASN A 254 18.90 -23.90 -13.92
N ASP A 255 19.72 -23.05 -14.56
CA ASP A 255 20.45 -23.36 -15.80
C ASP A 255 21.83 -23.99 -15.56
N ASP A 256 22.19 -24.31 -14.31
CA ASP A 256 23.43 -25.02 -13.96
C ASP A 256 23.41 -26.52 -14.33
N ASP A 257 22.33 -27.02 -14.95
CA ASP A 257 22.17 -28.40 -15.42
C ASP A 257 22.37 -28.54 -16.94
N LEU A 258 23.30 -27.76 -17.52
CA LEU A 258 23.75 -27.98 -18.89
C LEU A 258 24.93 -28.96 -18.92
N PRO A 259 24.77 -30.17 -19.50
CA PRO A 259 25.87 -31.12 -19.62
C PRO A 259 26.91 -30.58 -20.61
N PHE A 260 28.17 -30.48 -20.14
CA PHE A 260 29.33 -30.28 -20.99
C PHE A 260 29.58 -31.48 -21.91
#